data_AF-A0A2S4VEN6-F1
#
_entry.id   AF-A0A2S4VEN6-F1
#
_cell.length_a   1.000
_cell.length_b   1.000
_cell.length_c   1.000
_cell.angle_alpha   90.00
_cell.angle_beta   90.00
_cell.angle_gamma   90.00
#
_symmetry.space_group_name_H-M   'P 1'
#
loop_
_entity.id
_entity.type
_entity.pdbx_description
1 polymer ?
#
loop_
_entity_poly.entity_id
_entity_poly.type
_entity_poly.pdbx_seq_one_letter_code
_entity_poly.pdbx_strand_id
1 'polypeptide(L)'
;SLKKAAIVKYAPPATTCSRPGLVSLTFDDGPFDFETEISDYLHARKIQSTFFVNGNNWGCIYDESIVQQLKHTFSQGHLIGSHTWSHANISTLSAERLHQELDLIEEALIKIIGAKPKFFRPPYGSYDQKSLGILKERGYVVANWTFDSGDAVGATPEQSIGGYRNLAKKFPSSQITLNHETYQTTAEKVIPYAVPLLQKAGYRLVHMSECLGTGTNINDLYQWIGKPSERDFVRSDPATTCSRPRLAALTFDDGPYNYENRISDYLHARQIKGTFFVNGNNYGCIYDESTVQRLKRSFYQGHLIASHTWSHANISTLSATQLHQQLDLVERALMKILGVKPKFFRAPYGEHNQQSLDILKKRGYIVIDWSFHWRDPEESMKAYNQLAKKFPASQIALNHETYQATAEKVTPYAVSMLQKAGYKLVHVSECLGTGTNINDLYQFVGKPSARDSSWTCSGTPASEGTDAL
;
A
#
# COMPACT_ATOMS: atom_id res chain seq x y z
N SER A 1 -53.52 21.79 9.68
CA SER A 1 -53.41 20.94 8.48
C SER A 1 -51.98 20.46 8.37
N LEU A 2 -51.78 19.14 8.39
CA LEU A 2 -50.48 18.53 8.12
C LEU A 2 -50.13 18.81 6.65
N LYS A 3 -49.18 19.74 6.41
CA LYS A 3 -48.61 19.91 5.07
C LYS A 3 -47.92 18.61 4.71
N LYS A 4 -48.50 17.86 3.76
CA LYS A 4 -47.82 16.76 3.05
C LYS A 4 -46.45 17.28 2.63
N ALA A 5 -45.38 16.71 3.20
CA ALA A 5 -44.03 16.95 2.70
C ALA A 5 -44.03 16.55 1.22
N ALA A 6 -43.79 17.53 0.33
CA ALA A 6 -43.66 17.25 -1.08
C ALA A 6 -42.49 16.27 -1.24
N ILE A 7 -42.75 15.10 -1.83
CA ILE A 7 -41.70 14.15 -2.22
C ILE A 7 -40.84 14.89 -3.24
N VAL A 8 -39.63 15.29 -2.83
CA VAL A 8 -38.65 15.89 -3.74
C VAL A 8 -38.23 14.79 -4.71
N LYS A 9 -38.77 14.85 -5.93
CA LYS A 9 -38.45 13.89 -7.00
C LYS A 9 -37.15 14.34 -7.66
N TYR A 10 -36.09 13.55 -7.53
CA TYR A 10 -34.80 13.84 -8.14
C TYR A 10 -34.79 13.49 -9.62
N ALA A 11 -33.92 14.15 -10.38
CA ALA A 11 -33.76 13.87 -11.81
C ALA A 11 -33.36 12.40 -11.99
N PRO A 12 -33.96 11.68 -12.96
CA PRO A 12 -33.55 10.31 -13.24
C PRO A 12 -32.09 10.30 -13.75
N PRO A 13 -31.36 9.19 -13.56
CA PRO A 13 -30.05 9.00 -14.16
C PRO A 13 -30.04 9.29 -15.66
N ALA A 14 -28.97 9.89 -16.16
CA ALA A 14 -28.80 10.13 -17.58
C ALA A 14 -28.62 8.79 -18.32
N THR A 15 -29.37 8.59 -19.39
CA THR A 15 -29.31 7.36 -20.21
C THR A 15 -28.84 7.63 -21.64
N THR A 16 -28.93 8.88 -22.12
CA THR A 16 -28.46 9.31 -23.44
C THR A 16 -27.57 10.56 -23.35
N CYS A 17 -26.82 10.83 -24.42
CA CYS A 17 -26.07 12.08 -24.53
C CYS A 17 -27.00 13.26 -24.86
N SER A 18 -26.60 14.45 -24.40
CA SER A 18 -27.27 15.73 -24.61
C SER A 18 -27.41 16.16 -26.07
N ARG A 19 -26.60 15.58 -26.98
CA ARG A 19 -26.57 15.88 -28.41
C ARG A 19 -26.62 14.62 -29.25
N PRO A 20 -27.31 14.63 -30.41
CA PRO A 20 -27.28 13.52 -31.36
C PRO A 20 -25.87 13.31 -31.93
N GLY A 21 -25.61 12.11 -32.44
CA GLY A 21 -24.34 11.72 -33.07
C GLY A 21 -23.23 11.41 -32.08
N LEU A 22 -23.52 11.37 -30.77
CA LEU A 22 -22.56 11.01 -29.72
C LEU A 22 -22.83 9.60 -29.17
N VAL A 23 -21.76 8.85 -28.92
CA VAL A 23 -21.79 7.63 -28.12
C VAL A 23 -20.78 7.74 -27.01
N SER A 24 -21.21 7.52 -25.77
CA SER A 24 -20.31 7.31 -24.65
C SER A 24 -20.07 5.82 -24.45
N LEU A 25 -18.86 5.36 -24.79
CA LEU A 25 -18.41 4.02 -24.46
C LEU A 25 -18.03 3.99 -22.98
N THR A 26 -18.69 3.13 -22.20
CA THR A 26 -18.41 3.03 -20.77
C THR A 26 -18.17 1.59 -20.33
N PHE A 27 -17.37 1.45 -19.26
CA PHE A 27 -16.88 0.19 -18.72
C PHE A 27 -17.08 0.17 -17.21
N ASP A 28 -17.70 -0.88 -16.69
CA ASP A 28 -17.98 -1.03 -15.25
C ASP A 28 -17.14 -2.14 -14.63
N ASP A 29 -17.24 -2.25 -13.30
CA ASP A 29 -16.73 -3.30 -12.40
C ASP A 29 -15.23 -3.32 -12.09
N GLY A 30 -14.46 -2.59 -12.88
CA GLY A 30 -13.01 -2.47 -12.75
C GLY A 30 -12.51 -1.63 -11.57
N PRO A 31 -11.19 -1.39 -11.48
CA PRO A 31 -10.16 -1.80 -12.44
C PRO A 31 -9.79 -3.28 -12.25
N PHE A 32 -9.60 -3.99 -13.35
CA PHE A 32 -9.15 -5.37 -13.33
C PHE A 32 -8.28 -5.71 -14.56
N ASP A 33 -8.40 -6.92 -15.08
CA ASP A 33 -7.43 -7.53 -15.99
C ASP A 33 -7.28 -6.82 -17.35
N PHE A 34 -8.35 -6.20 -17.90
CA PHE A 34 -8.32 -5.66 -19.26
C PHE A 34 -8.50 -4.15 -19.36
N GLU A 35 -8.54 -3.42 -18.24
CA GLU A 35 -8.67 -1.95 -18.22
C GLU A 35 -7.57 -1.29 -19.05
N THR A 36 -6.31 -1.65 -18.80
CA THR A 36 -5.15 -1.08 -19.50
C THR A 36 -5.20 -1.38 -21.00
N GLU A 37 -5.59 -2.59 -21.41
CA GLU A 37 -5.69 -2.98 -22.81
C GLU A 37 -6.74 -2.13 -23.55
N ILE A 38 -7.93 -1.99 -22.95
CA ILE A 38 -9.01 -1.17 -23.50
C ILE A 38 -8.58 0.31 -23.53
N SER A 39 -7.99 0.82 -22.44
CA SER A 39 -7.47 2.18 -22.35
C SER A 39 -6.46 2.47 -23.46
N ASP A 40 -5.45 1.62 -23.63
CA ASP A 40 -4.42 1.77 -24.67
C ASP A 40 -5.01 1.73 -26.08
N TYR A 41 -5.93 0.80 -26.33
CA TYR A 41 -6.61 0.67 -27.61
C TYR A 41 -7.37 1.96 -27.99
N LEU A 42 -8.08 2.55 -27.03
CA LEU A 42 -8.89 3.76 -27.22
C LEU A 42 -8.00 5.01 -27.32
N HIS A 43 -7.00 5.14 -26.45
CA HIS A 43 -6.05 6.25 -26.45
C HIS A 43 -5.29 6.33 -27.79
N ALA A 44 -4.82 5.20 -28.32
CA ALA A 44 -4.16 5.13 -29.63
C ALA A 44 -5.04 5.64 -30.78
N ARG A 45 -6.37 5.67 -30.60
CA ARG A 45 -7.36 6.17 -31.54
C ARG A 45 -7.90 7.55 -31.19
N LYS A 46 -7.32 8.22 -30.18
CA LYS A 46 -7.74 9.53 -29.66
C LYS A 46 -9.19 9.54 -29.19
N ILE A 47 -9.65 8.40 -28.64
CA ILE A 47 -10.97 8.25 -28.05
C ILE A 47 -10.81 8.30 -26.53
N GLN A 48 -11.64 9.09 -25.87
CA GLN A 48 -11.74 9.11 -24.42
C GLN A 48 -13.05 8.46 -24.01
N SER A 49 -12.99 7.40 -23.20
CA SER A 49 -14.15 6.70 -22.63
C SER A 49 -14.32 6.99 -21.14
N THR A 50 -15.30 6.33 -20.49
CA THR A 50 -15.53 6.43 -19.04
C THR A 50 -15.48 5.05 -18.38
N PHE A 51 -14.71 4.93 -17.30
CA PHE A 51 -14.59 3.73 -16.48
C PHE A 51 -15.24 4.00 -15.12
N PHE A 52 -16.27 3.24 -14.77
CA PHE A 52 -16.92 3.30 -13.46
C PHE A 52 -16.31 2.22 -12.56
N VAL A 53 -15.47 2.65 -11.63
CA VAL A 53 -14.60 1.75 -10.87
C VAL A 53 -15.12 1.45 -9.46
N ASN A 54 -14.82 0.25 -8.99
CA ASN A 54 -15.06 -0.24 -7.64
C ASN A 54 -13.83 -0.12 -6.74
N GLY A 55 -14.09 -0.21 -5.43
CA GLY A 55 -13.04 -0.22 -4.41
C GLY A 55 -12.54 -1.63 -4.07
N ASN A 56 -13.44 -2.60 -3.94
CA ASN A 56 -13.13 -3.99 -3.68
C ASN A 56 -14.22 -4.89 -4.30
N ASN A 57 -14.00 -5.31 -5.54
CA ASN A 57 -14.92 -6.15 -6.31
C ASN A 57 -14.16 -7.35 -6.91
N TRP A 58 -13.68 -7.24 -8.15
CA TRP A 58 -12.81 -8.24 -8.79
C TRP A 58 -11.38 -8.23 -8.25
N GLY A 59 -10.94 -7.07 -7.77
CA GLY A 59 -9.72 -6.89 -6.99
C GLY A 59 -9.87 -5.73 -6.01
N CYS A 60 -8.85 -5.52 -5.16
CA CYS A 60 -8.81 -4.38 -4.26
C CYS A 60 -8.14 -3.20 -4.96
N ILE A 61 -8.77 -2.03 -4.95
CA ILE A 61 -8.28 -0.82 -5.61
C ILE A 61 -6.91 -0.35 -5.07
N TYR A 62 -6.49 -0.84 -3.91
CA TYR A 62 -5.19 -0.57 -3.30
C TYR A 62 -4.09 -1.59 -3.65
N ASP A 63 -4.40 -2.63 -4.41
CA ASP A 63 -3.38 -3.55 -4.93
C ASP A 63 -2.47 -2.81 -5.90
N GLU A 64 -1.16 -3.06 -5.85
CA GLU A 64 -0.18 -2.26 -6.60
C GLU A 64 -0.45 -2.30 -8.11
N SER A 65 -0.76 -3.48 -8.65
CA SER A 65 -1.10 -3.63 -10.07
C SER A 65 -2.31 -2.78 -10.46
N ILE A 66 -3.38 -2.82 -9.65
CA ILE A 66 -4.61 -2.06 -9.88
C ILE A 66 -4.38 -0.55 -9.75
N VAL A 67 -3.59 -0.12 -8.77
CA VAL A 67 -3.20 1.30 -8.62
C VAL A 67 -2.47 1.79 -9.87
N GLN A 68 -1.54 1.00 -10.41
CA GLN A 68 -0.80 1.38 -11.62
C GLN A 68 -1.70 1.40 -12.85
N GLN A 69 -2.59 0.42 -13.02
CA GLN A 69 -3.59 0.39 -14.10
C GLN A 69 -4.48 1.63 -14.06
N LEU A 70 -5.08 1.93 -12.91
CA LEU A 70 -5.98 3.07 -12.74
C LEU A 70 -5.27 4.41 -13.00
N LYS A 71 -4.04 4.58 -12.49
CA LYS A 71 -3.22 5.77 -12.77
C LYS A 71 -2.90 5.88 -14.26
N HIS A 72 -2.59 4.77 -14.92
CA HIS A 72 -2.34 4.73 -16.35
C HIS A 72 -3.57 5.15 -17.14
N THR A 73 -4.72 4.51 -16.94
CA THR A 73 -6.01 4.84 -17.56
C THR A 73 -6.37 6.31 -17.37
N PHE A 74 -6.22 6.83 -16.15
CA PHE A 74 -6.44 8.23 -15.83
C PHE A 74 -5.48 9.16 -16.59
N SER A 75 -4.19 8.82 -16.66
CA SER A 75 -3.18 9.63 -17.36
C SER A 75 -3.39 9.71 -18.88
N GLN A 76 -4.05 8.71 -19.48
CA GLN A 76 -4.44 8.72 -20.89
C GLN A 76 -5.62 9.66 -21.20
N GLY A 77 -6.21 10.28 -20.17
CA GLY A 77 -7.31 11.24 -20.28
C GLY A 77 -8.70 10.59 -20.31
N HIS A 78 -8.82 9.32 -19.91
CA HIS A 78 -10.11 8.70 -19.68
C HIS A 78 -10.78 9.26 -18.41
N LEU A 79 -12.10 9.21 -18.39
CA LEU A 79 -12.87 9.66 -17.24
C LEU A 79 -13.08 8.50 -16.25
N ILE A 80 -12.78 8.73 -14.98
CA ILE A 80 -13.00 7.78 -13.89
C ILE A 80 -14.24 8.21 -13.11
N GLY A 81 -15.24 7.34 -13.08
CA GLY A 81 -16.45 7.46 -12.26
C GLY A 81 -16.46 6.45 -11.12
N SER A 82 -17.32 6.64 -10.13
CA SER A 82 -17.51 5.69 -9.03
C SER A 82 -18.60 4.66 -9.36
N HIS A 83 -18.37 3.41 -8.96
CA HIS A 83 -19.34 2.32 -9.03
C HIS A 83 -19.63 1.69 -7.65
N THR A 84 -19.47 2.45 -6.55
CA THR A 84 -19.43 2.00 -5.14
C THR A 84 -18.17 1.27 -4.72
N TRP A 85 -17.96 1.06 -3.42
CA TRP A 85 -16.82 0.30 -2.92
C TRP A 85 -16.95 -1.19 -3.26
N SER A 86 -18.02 -1.87 -2.84
CA SER A 86 -18.17 -3.33 -2.97
C SER A 86 -19.20 -3.79 -4.00
N HIS A 87 -19.53 -2.96 -4.99
CA HIS A 87 -20.56 -3.26 -6.00
C HIS A 87 -21.95 -3.54 -5.39
N ALA A 88 -22.28 -2.87 -4.28
CA ALA A 88 -23.52 -3.10 -3.55
C ALA A 88 -24.73 -2.48 -4.27
N ASN A 89 -25.88 -3.18 -4.27
CA ASN A 89 -27.13 -2.63 -4.80
C ASN A 89 -27.63 -1.48 -3.92
N ILE A 90 -27.42 -0.24 -4.36
CA ILE A 90 -27.70 0.94 -3.56
C ILE A 90 -29.19 1.16 -3.24
N SER A 91 -30.10 0.52 -3.99
CA SER A 91 -31.55 0.61 -3.70
C SER A 91 -31.95 -0.16 -2.45
N THR A 92 -31.17 -1.16 -2.05
CA THR A 92 -31.45 -2.00 -0.87
C THR A 92 -30.69 -1.56 0.39
N LEU A 93 -29.72 -0.64 0.24
CA LEU A 93 -28.90 -0.16 1.35
C LEU A 93 -29.64 0.84 2.25
N SER A 94 -29.26 0.86 3.53
CA SER A 94 -29.55 1.99 4.41
C SER A 94 -28.76 3.24 3.97
N ALA A 95 -29.15 4.42 4.45
CA ALA A 95 -28.44 5.66 4.14
C ALA A 95 -26.98 5.62 4.64
N GLU A 96 -26.78 5.10 5.85
CA GLU A 96 -25.46 4.96 6.48
C GLU A 96 -24.57 4.03 5.67
N ARG A 97 -25.10 2.88 5.22
CA ARG A 97 -24.30 1.95 4.43
C ARG A 97 -23.97 2.53 3.05
N LEU A 98 -24.89 3.25 2.40
CA LEU A 98 -24.58 3.94 1.16
C LEU A 98 -23.51 5.01 1.34
N HIS A 99 -23.56 5.80 2.42
CA HIS A 99 -22.48 6.73 2.74
C HIS A 99 -21.15 6.03 2.93
N GLN A 100 -21.11 4.89 3.63
CA GLN A 100 -19.90 4.10 3.79
C GLN A 100 -19.33 3.62 2.45
N GLU A 101 -20.18 3.10 1.55
CA GLU A 101 -19.76 2.69 0.20
C GLU A 101 -19.13 3.84 -0.57
N LEU A 102 -19.70 5.05 -0.45
CA LEU A 102 -19.23 6.25 -1.14
C LEU A 102 -17.97 6.84 -0.49
N ASP A 103 -17.86 6.83 0.84
CA ASP A 103 -16.69 7.33 1.56
C ASP A 103 -15.44 6.53 1.21
N LEU A 104 -15.53 5.20 1.22
CA LEU A 104 -14.39 4.33 0.95
C LEU A 104 -13.86 4.49 -0.48
N ILE A 105 -14.75 4.53 -1.48
CA ILE A 105 -14.33 4.71 -2.88
C ILE A 105 -13.83 6.13 -3.16
N GLU A 106 -14.45 7.15 -2.55
CA GLU A 106 -13.98 8.54 -2.65
C GLU A 106 -12.58 8.69 -2.04
N GLU A 107 -12.36 8.15 -0.84
CA GLU A 107 -11.06 8.19 -0.17
C GLU A 107 -9.97 7.49 -1.00
N ALA A 108 -10.27 6.32 -1.57
CA ALA A 108 -9.35 5.60 -2.42
C ALA A 108 -8.95 6.41 -3.67
N LEU A 109 -9.93 6.99 -4.37
CA LEU A 109 -9.66 7.80 -5.57
C LEU A 109 -8.93 9.09 -5.23
N ILE A 110 -9.23 9.73 -4.09
CA ILE A 110 -8.46 10.87 -3.60
C ILE A 110 -7.00 10.47 -3.37
N LYS A 111 -6.74 9.33 -2.73
CA LYS A 111 -5.37 8.84 -2.49
C LYS A 111 -4.66 8.48 -3.79
N ILE A 112 -5.32 7.83 -4.73
CA ILE A 112 -4.67 7.27 -5.93
C ILE A 112 -4.50 8.31 -7.04
N ILE A 113 -5.50 9.14 -7.30
CA ILE A 113 -5.51 10.11 -8.40
C ILE A 113 -5.65 11.58 -7.95
N GLY A 114 -5.75 11.84 -6.64
CA GLY A 114 -5.80 13.21 -6.09
C GLY A 114 -7.19 13.87 -6.15
N ALA A 115 -8.20 13.11 -6.57
CA ALA A 115 -9.49 13.66 -6.99
C ALA A 115 -10.66 12.77 -6.59
N LYS A 116 -11.77 13.40 -6.20
CA LYS A 116 -13.07 12.75 -6.03
C LYS A 116 -13.83 12.75 -7.37
N PRO A 117 -14.41 11.61 -7.80
CA PRO A 117 -15.19 11.52 -9.03
C PRO A 117 -16.49 12.34 -8.93
N LYS A 118 -16.93 12.92 -10.05
CA LYS A 118 -18.27 13.55 -10.18
C LYS A 118 -19.29 12.66 -10.87
N PHE A 119 -18.87 11.59 -11.53
CA PHE A 119 -19.77 10.66 -12.20
C PHE A 119 -19.93 9.40 -11.38
N PHE A 120 -21.16 8.90 -11.32
CA PHE A 120 -21.48 7.67 -10.61
C PHE A 120 -22.44 6.82 -11.45
N ARG A 121 -22.21 5.52 -11.47
CA ARG A 121 -23.20 4.57 -11.99
C ARG A 121 -23.66 3.65 -10.85
N PRO A 122 -24.97 3.46 -10.65
CA PRO A 122 -25.48 2.49 -9.69
C PRO A 122 -25.17 1.05 -10.12
N PRO A 123 -24.58 0.20 -9.26
CA PRO A 123 -24.52 -1.24 -9.48
C PRO A 123 -25.88 -1.81 -9.89
N TYR A 124 -25.88 -2.71 -10.86
CA TYR A 124 -27.08 -3.31 -11.46
C TYR A 124 -28.05 -2.29 -12.12
N GLY A 125 -27.63 -1.04 -12.32
CA GLY A 125 -28.50 0.05 -12.76
C GLY A 125 -29.63 0.38 -11.77
N SER A 126 -29.53 -0.11 -10.52
CA SER A 126 -30.61 -0.10 -9.53
C SER A 126 -30.51 1.07 -8.56
N TYR A 127 -31.60 1.82 -8.38
CA TYR A 127 -31.63 3.00 -7.51
C TYR A 127 -33.06 3.27 -6.99
N ASP A 128 -33.16 4.02 -5.89
CA ASP A 128 -34.42 4.55 -5.34
C ASP A 128 -34.30 6.07 -5.14
N GLN A 129 -35.37 6.74 -4.68
CA GLN A 129 -35.30 8.20 -4.46
C GLN A 129 -34.34 8.59 -3.32
N LYS A 130 -34.12 7.69 -2.35
CA LYS A 130 -33.22 7.90 -1.22
C LYS A 130 -31.77 7.92 -1.72
N SER A 131 -31.38 6.93 -2.52
CA SER A 131 -30.02 6.83 -3.05
C SER A 131 -29.71 7.96 -4.03
N LEU A 132 -30.67 8.35 -4.89
CA LEU A 132 -30.51 9.53 -5.75
C LEU A 132 -30.35 10.83 -4.96
N GLY A 133 -31.07 10.97 -3.84
CA GLY A 133 -30.91 12.12 -2.93
C GLY A 133 -29.49 12.21 -2.35
N ILE A 134 -28.99 11.10 -1.81
CA ILE A 134 -27.63 11.01 -1.25
C ILE A 134 -26.55 11.29 -2.30
N LEU A 135 -26.70 10.71 -3.50
CA LEU A 135 -25.76 10.93 -4.60
C LEU A 135 -25.74 12.40 -5.02
N LYS A 136 -26.91 13.06 -5.09
CA LYS A 136 -27.01 14.49 -5.39
C LYS A 136 -26.37 15.36 -4.31
N GLU A 137 -26.61 15.06 -3.04
CA GLU A 137 -26.00 15.77 -1.90
C GLU A 137 -24.46 15.69 -1.95
N ARG A 138 -23.92 14.58 -2.45
CA ARG A 138 -22.48 14.38 -2.66
C ARG A 138 -21.95 14.94 -3.98
N GLY A 139 -22.81 15.55 -4.80
CA GLY A 139 -22.43 16.20 -6.06
C GLY A 139 -22.26 15.26 -7.25
N TYR A 140 -22.79 14.04 -7.20
CA TYR A 140 -22.70 13.10 -8.31
C TYR A 140 -23.69 13.39 -9.42
N VAL A 141 -23.22 13.23 -10.66
CA VAL A 141 -24.03 13.04 -11.86
C VAL A 141 -24.20 11.55 -12.08
N VAL A 142 -25.44 11.09 -11.97
CA VAL A 142 -25.77 9.65 -12.07
C VAL A 142 -26.04 9.27 -13.52
N ALA A 143 -25.39 8.20 -14.00
CA ALA A 143 -25.53 7.73 -15.36
C ALA A 143 -25.85 6.23 -15.43
N ASN A 144 -26.86 5.89 -16.23
CA ASN A 144 -27.17 4.53 -16.69
C ASN A 144 -26.87 4.43 -18.19
N TRP A 145 -27.45 3.46 -18.88
CA TRP A 145 -27.22 3.19 -20.29
C TRP A 145 -28.53 3.13 -21.08
N THR A 146 -28.45 3.34 -22.39
CA THR A 146 -29.52 3.00 -23.36
C THR A 146 -29.21 1.75 -24.17
N PHE A 147 -27.97 1.28 -24.12
CA PHE A 147 -27.53 0.09 -24.81
C PHE A 147 -26.69 -0.76 -23.87
N ASP A 148 -27.09 -2.01 -23.69
CA ASP A 148 -26.35 -3.03 -22.96
C ASP A 148 -25.71 -3.99 -23.98
N SER A 149 -24.40 -4.20 -23.87
CA SER A 149 -23.70 -5.15 -24.73
C SER A 149 -24.08 -6.60 -24.41
N GLY A 150 -24.52 -6.87 -23.17
CA GLY A 150 -24.84 -8.19 -22.66
C GLY A 150 -23.61 -9.00 -22.20
N ASP A 151 -22.41 -8.41 -22.22
CA ASP A 151 -21.16 -9.10 -21.90
C ASP A 151 -21.15 -9.70 -20.48
N ALA A 152 -21.65 -8.98 -19.48
CA ALA A 152 -21.73 -9.49 -18.10
C ALA A 152 -22.86 -10.50 -17.83
N VAL A 153 -23.86 -10.60 -18.73
CA VAL A 153 -25.02 -11.52 -18.57
C VAL A 153 -24.91 -12.76 -19.46
N GLY A 154 -23.73 -13.04 -19.99
CA GLY A 154 -23.43 -14.26 -20.73
C GLY A 154 -23.69 -14.21 -22.23
N ALA A 155 -23.84 -13.01 -22.83
CA ALA A 155 -23.89 -12.89 -24.28
C ALA A 155 -22.57 -13.33 -24.92
N THR A 156 -22.63 -14.05 -26.03
CA THR A 156 -21.42 -14.36 -26.81
C THR A 156 -20.86 -13.10 -27.46
N PRO A 157 -19.56 -13.09 -27.85
CA PRO A 157 -18.98 -11.95 -28.57
C PRO A 157 -19.79 -11.59 -29.82
N GLU A 158 -20.27 -12.58 -30.59
CA GLU A 158 -21.08 -12.37 -31.79
C GLU A 158 -22.44 -11.74 -31.49
N GLN A 159 -23.06 -12.08 -30.37
CA GLN A 159 -24.31 -11.47 -29.91
C GLN A 159 -24.09 -10.00 -29.53
N SER A 160 -23.04 -9.72 -28.75
CA SER A 160 -22.65 -8.36 -28.35
C SER A 160 -22.35 -7.48 -29.58
N ILE A 161 -21.56 -8.01 -30.51
CA ILE A 161 -21.24 -7.40 -31.82
C ILE A 161 -22.53 -7.19 -32.65
N GLY A 162 -23.48 -8.12 -32.61
CA GLY A 162 -24.81 -7.98 -33.20
C GLY A 162 -25.60 -6.79 -32.62
N GLY A 163 -25.54 -6.62 -31.30
CA GLY A 163 -26.07 -5.45 -30.60
C GLY A 163 -25.48 -4.14 -31.12
N TYR A 164 -24.15 -4.07 -31.24
CA TYR A 164 -23.45 -2.90 -31.77
C TYR A 164 -23.79 -2.61 -33.24
N ARG A 165 -24.02 -3.64 -34.08
CA ARG A 165 -24.55 -3.45 -35.46
C ARG A 165 -25.93 -2.81 -35.46
N ASN A 166 -26.80 -3.19 -34.53
CA ASN A 166 -28.12 -2.58 -34.41
C ASN A 166 -28.04 -1.15 -33.86
N LEU A 167 -27.13 -0.87 -32.93
CA LEU A 167 -26.84 0.47 -32.45
C LEU A 167 -26.37 1.39 -33.58
N ALA A 168 -25.42 0.93 -34.40
CA ALA A 168 -24.87 1.71 -35.52
C ALA A 168 -25.95 2.21 -36.49
N LYS A 169 -26.98 1.40 -36.75
CA LYS A 169 -28.13 1.77 -37.61
C LYS A 169 -29.01 2.88 -37.04
N LYS A 170 -28.92 3.18 -35.74
CA LYS A 170 -29.72 4.21 -35.08
C LYS A 170 -29.16 5.62 -35.25
N PHE A 171 -28.03 5.80 -35.94
CA PHE A 171 -27.43 7.11 -36.16
C PHE A 171 -28.46 8.08 -36.76
N PRO A 172 -28.59 9.33 -36.25
CA PRO A 172 -27.73 9.99 -35.27
C PRO A 172 -28.24 9.93 -33.80
N SER A 173 -29.05 8.95 -33.40
CA SER A 173 -29.56 8.87 -32.02
C SER A 173 -28.42 8.61 -31.03
N SER A 174 -28.24 9.47 -30.03
CA SER A 174 -27.15 9.32 -29.06
C SER A 174 -27.31 8.10 -28.15
N GLN A 175 -26.19 7.58 -27.63
CA GLN A 175 -26.18 6.39 -26.78
C GLN A 175 -25.18 6.52 -25.63
N ILE A 176 -25.50 5.89 -24.50
CA ILE A 176 -24.53 5.50 -23.47
C ILE A 176 -24.52 3.97 -23.44
N THR A 177 -23.34 3.35 -23.59
CA THR A 177 -23.20 1.90 -23.67
C THR A 177 -22.69 1.30 -22.38
N LEU A 178 -23.25 0.18 -21.96
CA LEU A 178 -22.76 -0.65 -20.86
C LEU A 178 -21.89 -1.79 -21.41
N ASN A 179 -20.66 -1.85 -20.93
CA ASN A 179 -19.70 -2.93 -21.12
C ASN A 179 -18.93 -3.10 -19.81
N HIS A 180 -18.10 -4.13 -19.71
CA HIS A 180 -17.33 -4.44 -18.52
C HIS A 180 -15.89 -4.76 -18.93
N GLU A 181 -14.92 -4.05 -18.37
CA GLU A 181 -13.50 -4.29 -18.67
C GLU A 181 -12.95 -5.57 -18.03
N THR A 182 -13.74 -6.20 -17.16
CA THR A 182 -13.41 -7.45 -16.47
C THR A 182 -13.49 -8.70 -17.37
N TYR A 183 -13.97 -8.55 -18.62
CA TYR A 183 -14.14 -9.66 -19.56
C TYR A 183 -13.19 -9.55 -20.75
N GLN A 184 -12.36 -10.58 -20.93
CA GLN A 184 -11.40 -10.69 -22.03
C GLN A 184 -12.04 -10.48 -23.41
N THR A 185 -13.21 -11.10 -23.64
CA THR A 185 -13.88 -10.99 -24.93
C THR A 185 -14.38 -9.58 -25.24
N THR A 186 -14.71 -8.81 -24.21
CA THR A 186 -15.07 -7.39 -24.37
C THR A 186 -13.87 -6.62 -24.90
N ALA A 187 -12.71 -6.77 -24.26
CA ALA A 187 -11.46 -6.11 -24.65
C ALA A 187 -10.93 -6.54 -26.02
N GLU A 188 -10.85 -7.85 -26.27
CA GLU A 188 -10.15 -8.39 -27.44
C GLU A 188 -11.03 -8.50 -28.70
N LYS A 189 -12.36 -8.56 -28.56
CA LYS A 189 -13.26 -8.83 -29.69
C LYS A 189 -14.34 -7.76 -29.87
N VAL A 190 -15.10 -7.47 -28.82
CA VAL A 190 -16.30 -6.62 -28.94
C VAL A 190 -15.90 -5.17 -29.19
N ILE A 191 -15.05 -4.58 -28.33
CA ILE A 191 -14.63 -3.18 -28.48
C ILE A 191 -13.83 -2.94 -29.77
N PRO A 192 -12.87 -3.80 -30.16
CA PRO A 192 -12.15 -3.65 -31.42
C PRO A 192 -13.03 -3.67 -32.66
N TYR A 193 -14.20 -4.33 -32.60
CA TYR A 193 -15.20 -4.31 -33.67
C TYR A 193 -16.14 -3.09 -33.57
N ALA A 194 -16.63 -2.79 -32.36
CA ALA A 194 -17.61 -1.75 -32.11
C ALA A 194 -17.08 -0.36 -32.48
N VAL A 195 -15.85 -0.03 -32.10
CA VAL A 195 -15.26 1.30 -32.32
C VAL A 195 -15.25 1.71 -33.81
N PRO A 196 -14.61 0.95 -34.73
CA PRO A 196 -14.60 1.33 -36.14
C PRO A 196 -16.00 1.30 -36.77
N LEU A 197 -16.88 0.40 -36.32
CA LEU A 197 -18.26 0.34 -36.79
C LEU A 197 -19.04 1.62 -36.45
N LEU A 198 -18.95 2.10 -35.21
CA LEU A 198 -19.63 3.30 -34.75
C LEU A 198 -19.07 4.55 -35.43
N GLN A 199 -17.75 4.64 -35.58
CA GLN A 199 -17.11 5.74 -36.31
C GLN A 199 -17.54 5.75 -37.79
N LYS A 200 -17.58 4.58 -38.45
CA LYS A 200 -18.06 4.45 -39.84
C LYS A 200 -19.52 4.84 -40.00
N ALA A 201 -20.36 4.61 -38.98
CA ALA A 201 -21.75 5.05 -38.96
C ALA A 201 -21.91 6.57 -38.75
N GLY A 202 -20.84 7.28 -38.38
CA GLY A 202 -20.82 8.73 -38.21
C GLY A 202 -20.82 9.21 -36.75
N TYR A 203 -20.79 8.30 -35.78
CA TYR A 203 -20.75 8.68 -34.37
C TYR A 203 -19.39 9.25 -33.95
N ARG A 204 -19.42 10.25 -33.07
CA ARG A 204 -18.29 10.64 -32.24
C ARG A 204 -18.32 9.86 -30.94
N LEU A 205 -17.19 9.26 -30.59
CA LEU A 205 -17.01 8.51 -29.35
C LEU A 205 -16.38 9.43 -28.31
N VAL A 206 -17.06 9.62 -27.18
CA VAL A 206 -16.73 10.66 -26.19
C VAL A 206 -16.90 10.12 -24.77
N HIS A 207 -16.29 10.76 -23.78
CA HIS A 207 -16.50 10.41 -22.38
C HIS A 207 -17.81 11.02 -21.84
N MET A 208 -18.27 10.59 -20.67
CA MET A 208 -19.57 10.95 -20.11
C MET A 208 -19.79 12.45 -19.97
N SER A 209 -18.77 13.22 -19.57
CA SER A 209 -18.94 14.67 -19.40
C SER A 209 -19.19 15.41 -20.72
N GLU A 210 -18.49 15.07 -21.80
CA GLU A 210 -18.78 15.61 -23.14
C GLU A 210 -20.15 15.11 -23.64
N CYS A 211 -20.47 13.83 -23.43
CA CYS A 211 -21.78 13.25 -23.74
C CYS A 211 -22.92 14.07 -23.10
N LEU A 212 -22.81 14.42 -21.82
CA LEU A 212 -23.85 15.17 -21.10
C LEU A 212 -23.72 16.70 -21.24
N GLY A 213 -22.69 17.21 -21.91
CA GLY A 213 -22.47 18.66 -22.06
C GLY A 213 -22.15 19.37 -20.74
N THR A 214 -21.54 18.66 -19.79
CA THR A 214 -21.21 19.18 -18.44
C THR A 214 -19.82 19.85 -18.37
N GLY A 215 -19.10 19.89 -19.50
CA GLY A 215 -17.77 20.48 -19.64
C GLY A 215 -16.76 19.50 -20.25
N THR A 216 -15.63 20.01 -20.75
CA THR A 216 -14.48 19.18 -21.19
C THR A 216 -13.19 19.57 -20.48
N ASN A 217 -13.24 20.58 -19.61
CA ASN A 217 -12.11 20.97 -18.79
C ASN A 217 -11.96 19.95 -17.65
N ILE A 218 -10.77 19.38 -17.49
CA ILE A 218 -10.48 18.39 -16.45
C ILE A 218 -10.80 18.89 -15.03
N ASN A 219 -10.75 20.20 -14.79
CA ASN A 219 -11.13 20.81 -13.52
C ASN A 219 -12.64 20.72 -13.24
N ASP A 220 -13.45 20.58 -14.30
CA ASP A 220 -14.89 20.41 -14.20
C ASP A 220 -15.28 18.93 -14.05
N LEU A 221 -14.39 18.00 -14.40
CA LEU A 221 -14.63 16.55 -14.37
C LEU A 221 -14.54 15.93 -12.96
N TYR A 222 -13.77 16.57 -12.08
CA TYR A 222 -13.49 16.06 -10.74
C TYR A 222 -13.64 17.14 -9.68
N GLN A 223 -13.82 16.74 -8.42
CA GLN A 223 -13.51 17.60 -7.29
C GLN A 223 -12.06 17.33 -6.89
N TRP A 224 -11.15 18.18 -7.35
CA TRP A 224 -9.73 18.10 -7.03
C TRP A 224 -9.48 18.43 -5.57
N ILE A 225 -8.86 17.51 -4.84
CA ILE A 225 -8.56 17.67 -3.41
C ILE A 225 -7.09 18.01 -3.21
N GLY A 226 -6.20 17.40 -3.99
CA GLY A 226 -4.76 17.63 -3.88
C GLY A 226 -3.97 16.76 -4.86
N LYS A 227 -2.67 16.63 -4.59
CA LYS A 227 -1.85 15.65 -5.31
C LYS A 227 -2.20 14.23 -4.82
N PRO A 228 -2.08 13.21 -5.68
CA PRO A 228 -2.10 11.81 -5.23
C PRO A 228 -1.18 11.60 -4.03
N SER A 229 -1.63 10.78 -3.08
CA SER A 229 -0.84 10.38 -1.93
C SER A 229 0.26 9.40 -2.35
N GLU A 230 1.40 9.47 -1.65
CA GLU A 230 2.36 8.36 -1.67
C GLU A 230 1.74 7.14 -0.95
N ARG A 231 2.04 5.93 -1.43
CA ARG A 231 1.50 4.71 -0.83
C ARG A 231 2.05 4.56 0.60
N ASP A 232 1.16 4.38 1.58
CA ASP A 232 1.54 4.06 2.94
C ASP A 232 2.38 2.76 2.94
N PHE A 233 3.65 2.84 3.31
CA PHE A 233 4.56 1.69 3.30
C PHE A 233 4.26 0.75 4.47
N VAL A 234 3.18 -0.05 4.37
CA VAL A 234 2.89 -1.14 5.30
C VAL A 234 3.20 -2.45 4.61
N ARG A 235 4.47 -2.88 4.69
CA ARG A 235 4.91 -4.19 4.19
C ARG A 235 4.18 -5.29 4.99
N SER A 236 3.40 -6.15 4.32
CA SER A 236 2.71 -7.28 4.97
C SER A 236 3.66 -8.42 5.32
N ASP A 237 4.72 -8.59 4.54
CA ASP A 237 5.70 -9.66 4.70
C ASP A 237 7.01 -9.13 5.27
N PRO A 238 7.69 -9.91 6.14
CA PRO A 238 9.01 -9.56 6.65
C PRO A 238 9.99 -9.20 5.54
N ALA A 239 10.73 -8.12 5.74
CA ALA A 239 11.72 -7.65 4.78
C ALA A 239 12.99 -8.50 4.83
N THR A 240 13.29 -9.23 3.75
CA THR A 240 14.56 -9.97 3.61
C THR A 240 15.62 -9.20 2.80
N THR A 241 15.22 -8.23 1.98
CA THR A 241 16.10 -7.39 1.15
C THR A 241 15.62 -5.92 1.10
N CYS A 242 16.50 -5.01 0.65
CA CYS A 242 16.16 -3.59 0.44
C CYS A 242 15.25 -3.38 -0.78
N SER A 243 14.44 -2.33 -0.75
CA SER A 243 13.50 -1.96 -1.81
C SER A 243 14.18 -1.49 -3.11
N ARG A 244 15.48 -1.14 -3.05
CA ARG A 244 16.25 -0.67 -4.21
C ARG A 244 17.55 -1.47 -4.36
N PRO A 245 17.96 -1.80 -5.60
CA PRO A 245 19.23 -2.49 -5.86
C PRO A 245 20.42 -1.64 -5.40
N ARG A 246 21.58 -2.27 -5.22
CA ARG A 246 22.85 -1.67 -4.78
C ARG A 246 22.88 -1.17 -3.33
N LEU A 247 21.82 -1.40 -2.56
CA LEU A 247 21.80 -1.12 -1.12
C LEU A 247 22.09 -2.39 -0.31
N ALA A 248 22.84 -2.25 0.78
CA ALA A 248 22.98 -3.30 1.78
C ALA A 248 22.82 -2.72 3.19
N ALA A 249 22.01 -3.38 4.01
CA ALA A 249 21.85 -3.03 5.42
C ALA A 249 22.63 -4.00 6.31
N LEU A 250 23.50 -3.46 7.16
CA LEU A 250 24.16 -4.21 8.23
C LEU A 250 23.28 -4.12 9.48
N THR A 251 22.81 -5.27 9.95
CA THR A 251 21.93 -5.38 11.11
C THR A 251 22.57 -6.25 12.19
N PHE A 252 22.31 -5.91 13.46
CA PHE A 252 22.92 -6.53 14.62
C PHE A 252 21.86 -6.84 15.67
N ASP A 253 21.76 -8.10 16.09
CA ASP A 253 20.73 -8.57 17.03
C ASP A 253 21.31 -8.84 18.43
N ASP A 254 20.40 -9.17 19.35
CA ASP A 254 20.58 -9.71 20.70
C ASP A 254 21.08 -8.79 21.80
N GLY A 255 21.76 -7.70 21.44
CA GLY A 255 22.22 -6.75 22.43
C GLY A 255 21.10 -5.88 23.01
N PRO A 256 21.40 -4.84 23.80
CA PRO A 256 22.71 -4.20 23.92
C PRO A 256 23.71 -5.08 24.69
N TYR A 257 24.94 -5.19 24.19
CA TYR A 257 26.01 -5.87 24.92
C TYR A 257 27.37 -5.19 24.77
N ASN A 258 28.42 -5.78 25.34
CA ASN A 258 29.71 -5.14 25.52
C ASN A 258 30.42 -4.72 24.21
N TYR A 259 30.03 -5.25 23.04
CA TYR A 259 30.67 -4.89 21.76
C TYR A 259 29.87 -3.90 20.89
N GLU A 260 28.67 -3.50 21.32
CA GLU A 260 27.82 -2.56 20.57
C GLU A 260 28.58 -1.29 20.16
N ASN A 261 29.17 -0.60 21.13
CA ASN A 261 29.84 0.67 20.84
C ASN A 261 31.10 0.51 20.01
N ARG A 262 31.73 -0.67 20.00
CA ARG A 262 32.86 -0.92 19.10
C ARG A 262 32.39 -1.00 17.64
N ILE A 263 31.24 -1.63 17.41
CA ILE A 263 30.58 -1.69 16.10
C ILE A 263 30.08 -0.30 15.71
N SER A 264 29.32 0.36 16.58
CA SER A 264 28.73 1.67 16.32
C SER A 264 29.81 2.72 16.03
N ASP A 265 30.86 2.79 16.84
CA ASP A 265 31.98 3.72 16.64
C ASP A 265 32.71 3.45 15.31
N TYR A 266 32.92 2.17 14.96
CA TYR A 266 33.57 1.78 13.71
C TYR A 266 32.77 2.23 12.48
N LEU A 267 31.44 2.02 12.51
CA LEU A 267 30.53 2.42 11.45
C LEU A 267 30.38 3.94 11.37
N HIS A 268 30.21 4.62 12.51
CA HIS A 268 30.09 6.06 12.61
C HIS A 268 31.31 6.78 12.03
N ALA A 269 32.52 6.32 12.36
CA ALA A 269 33.78 6.87 11.83
C ALA A 269 33.89 6.76 10.29
N ARG A 270 33.08 5.92 9.66
CA ARG A 270 33.02 5.71 8.20
C ARG A 270 31.75 6.27 7.57
N GLN A 271 30.96 7.05 8.32
CA GLN A 271 29.68 7.60 7.89
C GLN A 271 28.66 6.52 7.45
N ILE A 272 28.78 5.30 8.00
CA ILE A 272 27.85 4.20 7.76
C ILE A 272 26.89 4.13 8.94
N LYS A 273 25.61 3.89 8.66
CA LYS A 273 24.58 3.67 9.69
C LYS A 273 24.15 2.20 9.69
N GLY A 274 24.42 1.48 10.78
CA GLY A 274 23.84 0.17 11.07
C GLY A 274 22.45 0.25 11.72
N THR A 275 21.80 -0.91 11.84
CA THR A 275 20.57 -1.10 12.63
C THR A 275 20.83 -2.11 13.74
N PHE A 276 20.44 -1.78 14.97
CA PHE A 276 20.59 -2.62 16.16
C PHE A 276 19.20 -3.05 16.64
N PHE A 277 18.89 -4.34 16.56
CA PHE A 277 17.66 -4.93 17.08
C PHE A 277 17.92 -5.37 18.52
N VAL A 278 17.39 -4.59 19.46
CA VAL A 278 17.75 -4.70 20.88
C VAL A 278 16.70 -5.40 21.70
N ASN A 279 17.16 -6.14 22.70
CA ASN A 279 16.38 -6.77 23.75
C ASN A 279 16.32 -5.92 25.02
N GLY A 280 15.33 -6.24 25.87
CA GLY A 280 15.14 -5.61 27.16
C GLY A 280 15.88 -6.30 28.32
N ASN A 281 15.91 -7.63 28.31
CA ASN A 281 16.46 -8.46 29.37
C ASN A 281 16.97 -9.79 28.78
N ASN A 282 18.12 -9.72 28.10
CA ASN A 282 18.76 -10.86 27.44
C ASN A 282 20.20 -11.05 27.98
N TYR A 283 21.17 -10.27 27.47
CA TYR A 283 22.56 -10.26 27.96
C TYR A 283 22.80 -9.30 29.13
N GLY A 284 21.75 -9.01 29.89
CA GLY A 284 21.70 -7.99 30.94
C GLY A 284 20.42 -7.17 30.86
N CYS A 285 20.18 -6.35 31.88
CA CYS A 285 19.00 -5.49 31.90
C CYS A 285 19.26 -4.23 31.06
N ILE A 286 18.30 -3.87 30.20
CA ILE A 286 18.38 -2.66 29.36
C ILE A 286 18.51 -1.37 30.18
N TYR A 287 18.10 -1.41 31.45
CA TYR A 287 18.21 -0.29 32.39
C TYR A 287 19.55 -0.25 33.16
N ASP A 288 20.43 -1.23 32.99
CA ASP A 288 21.78 -1.17 33.58
C ASP A 288 22.51 0.06 33.04
N GLU A 289 23.22 0.79 33.90
CA GLU A 289 23.82 2.08 33.52
C GLU A 289 24.76 1.94 32.31
N SER A 290 25.58 0.90 32.27
CA SER A 290 26.46 0.62 31.13
C SER A 290 25.68 0.39 29.83
N THR A 291 24.54 -0.31 29.90
CA THR A 291 23.65 -0.56 28.76
C THR A 291 22.95 0.71 28.28
N VAL A 292 22.43 1.53 29.21
CA VAL A 292 21.83 2.83 28.91
C VAL A 292 22.82 3.74 28.17
N GLN A 293 24.08 3.78 28.63
CA GLN A 293 25.12 4.57 27.97
C GLN A 293 25.46 4.05 26.57
N ARG A 294 25.53 2.72 26.39
CA ARG A 294 25.74 2.11 25.07
C ARG A 294 24.67 2.50 24.07
N LEU A 295 23.40 2.30 24.44
CA LEU A 295 22.25 2.63 23.61
C LEU A 295 22.23 4.11 23.22
N LYS A 296 22.42 5.01 24.20
CA LYS A 296 22.47 6.45 23.94
C LYS A 296 23.56 6.81 22.95
N ARG A 297 24.75 6.22 23.10
CA ARG A 297 25.87 6.47 22.19
C ARG A 297 25.54 6.04 20.76
N SER A 298 25.07 4.81 20.56
CA SER A 298 24.69 4.30 19.24
C SER A 298 23.58 5.14 18.60
N PHE A 299 22.55 5.50 19.37
CA PHE A 299 21.44 6.33 18.93
C PHE A 299 21.90 7.74 18.50
N TYR A 300 22.68 8.44 19.33
CA TYR A 300 23.15 9.79 19.02
C TYR A 300 24.21 9.82 17.89
N GLN A 301 24.85 8.68 17.61
CA GLN A 301 25.67 8.51 16.41
C GLN A 301 24.85 8.35 15.13
N GLY A 302 23.52 8.30 15.23
CA GLY A 302 22.58 8.19 14.11
C GLY A 302 22.35 6.76 13.64
N HIS A 303 22.69 5.75 14.45
CA HIS A 303 22.29 4.37 14.18
C HIS A 303 20.81 4.16 14.51
N LEU A 304 20.18 3.22 13.81
CA LEU A 304 18.78 2.89 14.05
C LEU A 304 18.68 1.85 15.16
N ILE A 305 17.99 2.20 16.25
CA ILE A 305 17.64 1.27 17.34
C ILE A 305 16.24 0.71 17.09
N ALA A 306 16.11 -0.61 17.01
CA ALA A 306 14.91 -1.36 16.67
C ALA A 306 14.61 -2.44 17.73
N SER A 307 13.42 -3.04 17.71
CA SER A 307 13.01 -4.01 18.75
C SER A 307 13.29 -5.46 18.36
N HIS A 308 13.80 -6.25 19.32
CA HIS A 308 14.01 -7.70 19.18
C HIS A 308 13.27 -8.54 20.24
N THR A 309 12.16 -8.03 20.79
CA THR A 309 11.44 -8.53 21.99
C THR A 309 12.15 -8.22 23.31
N TRP A 310 11.48 -8.42 24.44
CA TRP A 310 12.06 -8.14 25.75
C TRP A 310 13.10 -9.19 26.14
N SER A 311 12.75 -10.48 26.06
CA SER A 311 13.57 -11.58 26.59
C SER A 311 14.05 -12.56 25.52
N HIS A 312 14.13 -12.13 24.25
CA HIS A 312 14.47 -12.98 23.11
C HIS A 312 13.51 -14.18 22.94
N ALA A 313 12.23 -13.99 23.28
CA ALA A 313 11.23 -15.04 23.23
C ALA A 313 10.81 -15.35 21.78
N ASN A 314 10.69 -16.64 21.43
CA ASN A 314 10.16 -17.07 20.15
C ASN A 314 8.68 -16.66 20.03
N ILE A 315 8.38 -15.68 19.17
CA ILE A 315 7.03 -15.11 19.08
C ILE A 315 6.03 -16.02 18.37
N SER A 316 6.48 -17.06 17.67
CA SER A 316 5.58 -18.03 17.02
C SER A 316 4.89 -18.97 18.03
N THR A 317 5.40 -19.04 19.27
CA THR A 317 4.86 -19.89 20.34
C THR A 317 4.10 -19.09 21.41
N LEU A 318 4.19 -17.76 21.39
CA LEU A 318 3.55 -16.91 22.38
C LEU A 318 2.06 -16.72 22.11
N SER A 319 1.27 -16.65 23.19
CA SER A 319 -0.07 -16.08 23.12
C SER A 319 -0.01 -14.57 22.80
N ALA A 320 -1.12 -14.02 22.29
CA ALA A 320 -1.24 -12.59 22.01
C ALA A 320 -0.86 -11.72 23.22
N THR A 321 -1.33 -12.08 24.42
CA THR A 321 -1.02 -11.36 25.66
C THR A 321 0.47 -11.37 25.98
N GLN A 322 1.14 -12.51 25.83
CA GLN A 322 2.59 -12.62 26.05
C GLN A 322 3.38 -11.80 25.02
N LEU A 323 2.98 -11.83 23.74
CA LEU A 323 3.61 -11.00 22.71
C LEU A 323 3.41 -9.51 23.00
N HIS A 324 2.20 -9.08 23.37
CA HIS A 324 1.96 -7.70 23.78
C HIS A 324 2.85 -7.29 24.96
N GLN A 325 3.01 -8.15 25.97
CA GLN A 325 3.89 -7.90 27.10
C GLN A 325 5.35 -7.70 26.68
N GLN A 326 5.88 -8.56 25.81
CA GLN A 326 7.23 -8.44 25.26
C GLN A 326 7.45 -7.09 24.55
N LEU A 327 6.48 -6.67 23.72
CA LEU A 327 6.55 -5.41 22.98
C LEU A 327 6.40 -4.19 23.90
N ASP A 328 5.44 -4.22 24.84
CA ASP A 328 5.17 -3.11 25.77
C ASP A 328 6.37 -2.80 26.67
N LEU A 329 7.12 -3.83 27.08
CA LEU A 329 8.29 -3.64 27.93
C LEU A 329 9.44 -2.96 27.16
N VAL A 330 9.76 -3.42 25.94
CA VAL A 330 10.81 -2.81 25.11
C VAL A 330 10.43 -1.40 24.69
N GLU A 331 9.19 -1.19 24.24
CA GLU A 331 8.69 0.13 23.86
C GLU A 331 8.82 1.13 25.02
N ARG A 332 8.41 0.74 26.23
CA ARG A 332 8.54 1.60 27.41
C ARG A 332 10.00 1.88 27.77
N ALA A 333 10.88 0.89 27.68
CA ALA A 333 12.30 1.11 27.96
C ALA A 333 12.93 2.09 26.97
N LEU A 334 12.71 1.92 25.67
CA LEU A 334 13.26 2.81 24.64
C LEU A 334 12.66 4.22 24.71
N MET A 335 11.36 4.35 25.04
CA MET A 335 10.77 5.66 25.30
C MET A 335 11.41 6.35 26.51
N LYS A 336 11.66 5.63 27.62
CA LYS A 336 12.35 6.20 28.78
C LYS A 336 13.81 6.58 28.49
N ILE A 337 14.55 5.71 27.82
CA ILE A 337 16.01 5.84 27.63
C ILE A 337 16.35 6.84 26.51
N LEU A 338 15.62 6.76 25.39
CA LEU A 338 15.92 7.47 24.15
C LEU A 338 14.81 8.45 23.72
N GLY A 339 13.63 8.39 24.36
CA GLY A 339 12.49 9.22 23.96
C GLY A 339 11.76 8.70 22.71
N VAL A 340 12.03 7.47 22.26
CA VAL A 340 11.49 6.96 20.99
C VAL A 340 10.77 5.62 21.14
N LYS A 341 9.75 5.41 20.30
CA LYS A 341 9.07 4.11 20.15
C LYS A 341 9.52 3.44 18.85
N PRO A 342 10.07 2.21 18.88
CA PRO A 342 10.62 1.54 17.70
C PRO A 342 9.55 1.31 16.62
N LYS A 343 9.91 1.54 15.35
CA LYS A 343 9.08 1.22 14.17
C LYS A 343 9.47 -0.09 13.50
N PHE A 344 10.72 -0.53 13.71
CA PHE A 344 11.24 -1.76 13.12
C PHE A 344 11.34 -2.84 14.18
N PHE A 345 11.03 -4.07 13.77
CA PHE A 345 11.05 -5.24 14.62
C PHE A 345 11.68 -6.41 13.87
N ARG A 346 12.45 -7.24 14.58
CA ARG A 346 12.87 -8.54 14.08
C ARG A 346 12.44 -9.61 15.07
N ALA A 347 11.87 -10.70 14.56
CA ALA A 347 11.48 -11.83 15.39
C ALA A 347 12.74 -12.59 15.85
N PRO A 348 12.89 -12.91 17.15
CA PRO A 348 13.89 -13.86 17.61
C PRO A 348 13.85 -15.14 16.80
N TYR A 349 15.03 -15.63 16.41
CA TYR A 349 15.22 -16.82 15.57
C TYR A 349 14.63 -16.71 14.14
N GLY A 350 14.02 -15.58 13.75
CA GLY A 350 13.24 -15.46 12.52
C GLY A 350 11.90 -16.21 12.57
N GLU A 351 11.50 -16.65 13.78
CA GLU A 351 10.33 -17.50 13.98
C GLU A 351 9.10 -16.65 14.25
N HIS A 352 8.15 -16.67 13.32
CA HIS A 352 6.88 -15.96 13.41
C HIS A 352 5.75 -16.77 12.76
N ASN A 353 4.52 -16.45 13.13
CA ASN A 353 3.29 -16.99 12.54
C ASN A 353 2.32 -15.85 12.19
N GLN A 354 1.24 -16.17 11.47
CA GLN A 354 0.28 -15.15 11.01
C GLN A 354 -0.29 -14.30 12.15
N GLN A 355 -0.61 -14.91 13.30
CA GLN A 355 -1.13 -14.18 14.45
C GLN A 355 -0.12 -13.14 14.96
N SER A 356 1.15 -13.53 15.10
CA SER A 356 2.21 -12.64 15.56
C SER A 356 2.48 -11.50 14.57
N LEU A 357 2.47 -11.78 13.25
CA LEU A 357 2.61 -10.78 12.20
C LEU A 357 1.43 -9.79 12.20
N ASP A 358 0.20 -10.27 12.38
CA ASP A 358 -0.99 -9.42 12.47
C ASP A 358 -0.93 -8.48 13.68
N ILE A 359 -0.44 -8.96 14.83
CA ILE A 359 -0.24 -8.14 16.02
C ILE A 359 0.82 -7.07 15.78
N LEU A 360 1.97 -7.44 15.20
CA LEU A 360 3.05 -6.51 14.87
C LEU A 360 2.57 -5.43 13.88
N LYS A 361 1.84 -5.83 12.84
CA LYS A 361 1.23 -4.93 11.86
C LYS A 361 0.24 -3.95 12.51
N LYS A 362 -0.67 -4.45 13.35
CA LYS A 362 -1.63 -3.60 14.09
C LYS A 362 -0.95 -2.61 15.04
N ARG A 363 0.22 -2.98 15.56
CA ARG A 363 1.07 -2.10 16.38
C ARG A 363 2.01 -1.20 15.58
N GLY A 364 1.90 -1.18 14.26
CA GLY A 364 2.67 -0.28 13.39
C GLY A 364 4.14 -0.68 13.18
N TYR A 365 4.50 -1.93 13.47
CA TYR A 365 5.84 -2.43 13.20
C TYR A 365 6.03 -2.81 11.72
N ILE A 366 7.24 -2.53 11.22
CA ILE A 366 7.78 -3.12 9.99
C ILE A 366 8.69 -4.27 10.41
N VAL A 367 8.34 -5.50 10.00
CA VAL A 367 9.10 -6.70 10.34
C VAL A 367 10.27 -6.86 9.38
N ILE A 368 11.46 -7.13 9.92
CA ILE A 368 12.71 -7.27 9.19
C ILE A 368 13.29 -8.67 9.44
N ASP A 369 13.36 -9.48 8.40
CA ASP A 369 14.13 -10.73 8.39
C ASP A 369 15.50 -10.45 7.76
N TRP A 370 16.08 -11.42 7.07
CA TRP A 370 17.38 -11.28 6.43
C TRP A 370 17.46 -12.15 5.18
N SER A 371 18.28 -11.73 4.22
CA SER A 371 18.65 -12.56 3.06
C SER A 371 19.84 -13.47 3.36
N PHE A 372 20.41 -13.36 4.57
CA PHE A 372 21.71 -13.92 4.93
C PHE A 372 21.98 -13.97 6.45
N HIS A 373 22.44 -15.13 6.95
CA HIS A 373 22.84 -15.39 8.36
C HIS A 373 23.97 -16.44 8.41
N TRP A 374 24.82 -16.40 9.43
CA TRP A 374 25.72 -17.49 9.87
C TRP A 374 26.35 -17.12 11.24
N ARG A 375 27.00 -18.07 11.92
CA ARG A 375 27.44 -17.94 13.34
C ARG A 375 28.97 -17.89 13.56
N ASP A 376 29.80 -18.55 12.74
CA ASP A 376 31.27 -18.59 12.91
C ASP A 376 32.04 -17.49 12.15
N PRO A 377 33.08 -16.84 12.74
CA PRO A 377 33.81 -15.75 12.10
C PRO A 377 34.55 -16.07 10.79
N GLU A 378 34.98 -17.30 10.51
CA GLU A 378 35.61 -17.65 9.23
C GLU A 378 34.55 -17.88 8.15
N GLU A 379 33.50 -18.61 8.50
CA GLU A 379 32.35 -18.82 7.63
C GLU A 379 31.70 -17.50 7.26
N SER A 380 31.67 -16.58 8.21
CA SER A 380 31.32 -15.18 8.02
C SER A 380 31.92 -14.51 6.82
N MET A 381 33.24 -14.55 6.76
CA MET A 381 34.00 -13.84 5.76
C MET A 381 33.75 -14.51 4.41
N LYS A 382 33.70 -15.85 4.36
CA LYS A 382 33.30 -16.60 3.15
C LYS A 382 31.91 -16.21 2.66
N ALA A 383 30.98 -16.06 3.59
CA ALA A 383 29.60 -15.75 3.29
C ALA A 383 29.47 -14.29 2.80
N TYR A 384 30.20 -13.32 3.36
CA TYR A 384 30.29 -11.96 2.82
C TYR A 384 30.98 -11.89 1.44
N ASN A 385 31.93 -12.78 1.13
CA ASN A 385 32.46 -12.91 -0.23
C ASN A 385 31.37 -13.34 -1.22
N GLN A 386 30.49 -14.26 -0.83
CA GLN A 386 29.37 -14.68 -1.69
C GLN A 386 28.34 -13.57 -1.85
N LEU A 387 28.01 -12.85 -0.77
CA LEU A 387 27.07 -11.74 -0.78
C LEU A 387 27.57 -10.57 -1.66
N ALA A 388 28.87 -10.27 -1.62
CA ALA A 388 29.51 -9.29 -2.49
C ALA A 388 29.34 -9.62 -3.99
N LYS A 389 29.40 -10.91 -4.36
CA LYS A 389 29.20 -11.38 -5.75
C LYS A 389 27.77 -11.20 -6.25
N LYS A 390 26.78 -11.03 -5.36
CA LYS A 390 25.37 -10.83 -5.73
C LYS A 390 25.07 -9.40 -6.19
N PHE A 391 26.03 -8.48 -6.13
CA PHE A 391 25.83 -7.12 -6.61
C PHE A 391 25.35 -7.13 -8.08
N PRO A 392 24.29 -6.37 -8.45
CA PRO A 392 23.67 -5.27 -7.70
C PRO A 392 22.43 -5.65 -6.86
N ALA A 393 22.14 -6.94 -6.63
CA ALA A 393 20.97 -7.34 -5.84
C ALA A 393 21.08 -6.87 -4.38
N SER A 394 20.06 -6.20 -3.86
CA SER A 394 20.08 -5.64 -2.51
C SER A 394 20.10 -6.69 -1.40
N GLN A 395 20.58 -6.29 -0.21
CA GLN A 395 20.81 -7.23 0.90
C GLN A 395 20.42 -6.65 2.26
N ILE A 396 19.92 -7.51 3.16
CA ILE A 396 19.84 -7.24 4.60
C ILE A 396 20.62 -8.36 5.30
N ALA A 397 21.74 -8.01 5.93
CA ALA A 397 22.65 -8.97 6.55
C ALA A 397 22.40 -9.04 8.07
N LEU A 398 22.12 -10.25 8.58
CA LEU A 398 22.05 -10.52 10.00
C LEU A 398 23.46 -10.73 10.58
N ASN A 399 23.74 -10.06 11.70
CA ASN A 399 24.91 -10.25 12.55
C ASN A 399 24.45 -10.16 14.01
N HIS A 400 25.33 -10.46 14.96
CA HIS A 400 25.05 -10.34 16.39
C HIS A 400 26.14 -9.50 17.04
N GLU A 401 25.77 -8.42 17.71
CA GLU A 401 26.72 -7.54 18.40
C GLU A 401 27.21 -8.09 19.75
N THR A 402 26.73 -9.27 20.12
CA THR A 402 27.08 -9.97 21.36
C THR A 402 28.42 -10.70 21.29
N TYR A 403 29.01 -10.82 20.09
CA TYR A 403 30.27 -11.53 19.85
C TYR A 403 31.42 -10.57 19.54
N GLN A 404 32.56 -10.79 20.21
CA GLN A 404 33.79 -10.02 19.97
C GLN A 404 34.24 -10.10 18.52
N ALA A 405 34.20 -11.30 17.93
CA ALA A 405 34.63 -11.51 16.56
C ALA A 405 33.76 -10.74 15.55
N THR A 406 32.47 -10.54 15.84
CA THR A 406 31.61 -9.69 15.01
C THR A 406 32.15 -8.26 14.96
N ALA A 407 32.50 -7.71 16.11
CA ALA A 407 32.99 -6.34 16.23
C ALA A 407 34.41 -6.15 15.70
N GLU A 408 35.30 -7.11 15.93
CA GLU A 408 36.73 -6.98 15.63
C GLU A 408 37.14 -7.44 14.24
N LYS A 409 36.42 -8.43 13.68
CA LYS A 409 36.82 -9.09 12.42
C LYS A 409 35.73 -8.98 11.36
N VAL A 410 34.53 -9.46 11.68
CA VAL A 410 33.45 -9.59 10.69
C VAL A 410 32.97 -8.24 10.18
N THR A 411 32.65 -7.30 11.08
CA THR A 411 32.11 -5.99 10.67
C THR A 411 33.09 -5.23 9.79
N PRO A 412 34.40 -5.10 10.15
CA PRO A 412 35.37 -4.49 9.27
C PRO A 412 35.51 -5.18 7.91
N TYR A 413 35.51 -6.52 7.90
CA TYR A 413 35.60 -7.29 6.67
C TYR A 413 34.38 -7.10 5.77
N ALA A 414 33.17 -7.21 6.34
CA ALA A 414 31.90 -7.01 5.66
C ALA A 414 31.82 -5.63 5.00
N VAL A 415 32.16 -4.57 5.74
CA VAL A 415 32.18 -3.20 5.22
C VAL A 415 33.13 -3.08 4.03
N SER A 416 34.37 -3.57 4.17
CA SER A 416 35.37 -3.54 3.10
C SER A 416 34.89 -4.29 1.85
N MET A 417 34.36 -5.50 2.01
CA MET A 417 33.91 -6.35 0.90
C MET A 417 32.70 -5.75 0.17
N LEU A 418 31.72 -5.23 0.91
CA LEU A 418 30.50 -4.67 0.33
C LEU A 418 30.76 -3.35 -0.39
N GLN A 419 31.59 -2.48 0.18
CA GLN A 419 31.98 -1.24 -0.48
C GLN A 419 32.80 -1.52 -1.74
N LYS A 420 33.73 -2.49 -1.70
CA LYS A 420 34.49 -2.91 -2.88
C LYS A 420 33.59 -3.46 -3.99
N ALA A 421 32.50 -4.15 -3.65
CA ALA A 421 31.51 -4.63 -4.60
C ALA A 421 30.60 -3.52 -5.15
N GLY A 422 30.58 -2.33 -4.53
CA GLY A 422 29.82 -1.17 -4.98
C GLY A 422 28.50 -0.92 -4.23
N TYR A 423 28.25 -1.61 -3.10
CA TYR A 423 27.06 -1.35 -2.29
C TYR A 423 27.16 -0.02 -1.52
N LYS A 424 26.03 0.68 -1.44
CA LYS A 424 25.82 1.72 -0.43
C LYS A 424 25.31 1.08 0.86
N LEU A 425 26.04 1.29 1.96
CA LEU A 425 25.69 0.74 3.27
C LEU A 425 24.79 1.70 4.04
N VAL A 426 23.61 1.22 4.45
CA VAL A 426 22.53 2.05 5.01
C VAL A 426 21.82 1.32 6.16
N HIS A 427 21.06 2.03 7.00
CA HIS A 427 20.18 1.39 7.99
C HIS A 427 18.88 0.89 7.33
N VAL A 428 18.10 0.04 8.02
CA VAL A 428 16.94 -0.63 7.40
C VAL A 428 15.85 0.35 6.92
N SER A 429 15.65 1.48 7.58
CA SER A 429 14.66 2.47 7.12
C SER A 429 14.98 3.06 5.74
N GLU A 430 16.25 3.42 5.48
CA GLU A 430 16.70 3.90 4.16
C GLU A 430 16.73 2.76 3.13
N CYS A 431 17.18 1.57 3.55
CA CYS A 431 17.14 0.34 2.75
C CYS A 431 15.72 0.06 2.22
N LEU A 432 14.69 0.29 3.03
CA LEU A 432 13.30 0.09 2.64
C LEU A 432 12.66 1.29 1.93
N GLY A 433 13.36 2.43 1.86
CA GLY A 433 12.82 3.66 1.26
C GLY A 433 11.76 4.35 2.12
N THR A 434 11.71 4.05 3.42
CA THR A 434 10.74 4.64 4.35
C THR A 434 11.12 6.05 4.83
N GLY A 435 12.38 6.48 4.59
CA GLY A 435 12.89 7.79 4.92
C GLY A 435 14.17 7.75 5.77
N THR A 436 14.66 8.91 6.16
CA THR A 436 15.85 9.08 7.02
C THR A 436 15.65 10.11 8.13
N ASN A 437 14.49 10.79 8.17
CA ASN A 437 14.17 11.68 9.28
C ASN A 437 13.79 10.85 10.50
N ILE A 438 14.01 11.37 11.70
CA ILE A 438 13.74 10.63 12.95
C ILE A 438 12.27 10.16 13.06
N ASN A 439 11.32 10.90 12.48
CA ASN A 439 9.90 10.51 12.42
C ASN A 439 9.62 9.37 11.41
N ASP A 440 10.51 9.16 10.45
CA ASP A 440 10.45 8.02 9.54
C ASP A 440 10.96 6.74 10.22
N LEU A 441 11.91 6.90 11.16
CA LEU A 441 12.59 5.83 11.89
C LEU A 441 11.78 5.24 13.05
N TYR A 442 10.91 6.05 13.65
CA TYR A 442 10.23 5.74 14.92
C TYR A 442 8.74 6.04 14.84
N GLN A 443 7.93 5.26 15.55
CA GLN A 443 6.48 5.50 15.62
C GLN A 443 6.13 6.73 16.49
N PHE A 444 7.02 7.05 17.43
CA PHE A 444 6.90 8.20 18.32
C PHE A 444 8.30 8.74 18.62
N VAL A 445 8.40 10.07 18.65
CA VAL A 445 9.61 10.80 19.00
C VAL A 445 9.23 11.86 20.04
N GLY A 446 9.82 11.74 21.22
CA GLY A 446 9.63 12.62 22.36
C GLY A 446 10.95 12.87 23.09
N LYS A 447 10.85 13.16 24.38
CA LYS A 447 12.03 13.38 25.23
C LYS A 447 12.30 12.14 26.10
N PRO A 448 13.56 11.74 26.28
CA PRO A 448 13.93 10.76 27.30
C PRO A 448 13.45 11.19 28.69
N SER A 449 13.13 10.21 29.54
CA SER A 449 12.77 10.45 30.93
C SER A 449 14.01 10.54 31.82
N ALA A 450 13.88 11.23 32.95
CA ALA A 450 14.85 11.08 34.03
C ALA A 450 14.81 9.65 34.57
N ARG A 451 15.97 9.14 35.02
CA ARG A 451 16.05 7.82 35.65
C ARG A 451 15.31 7.83 36.98
N ASP A 452 14.46 6.84 37.21
CA ASP A 452 13.69 6.63 38.44
C ASP A 452 13.65 5.14 38.83
N SER A 453 12.94 4.81 39.91
CA SER A 453 12.84 3.42 40.42
C SER A 453 12.13 2.45 39.48
N SER A 454 11.41 2.94 38.46
CA SER A 454 10.73 2.11 37.46
C SER A 454 11.66 1.62 36.34
N TRP A 455 12.93 2.01 36.36
CA TRP A 455 13.99 1.52 35.46
C TRP A 455 14.55 0.21 36.01
N THR A 456 13.75 -0.85 35.93
CA THR A 456 14.11 -2.18 36.44
C THR A 456 13.59 -3.29 35.53
N CYS A 457 14.35 -4.38 35.44
CA CYS A 457 13.92 -5.64 34.82
C CYS A 457 13.40 -6.65 35.85
N SER A 458 13.42 -6.33 37.15
CA SER A 458 12.90 -7.21 38.18
C SER A 458 11.42 -7.50 37.97
N GLY A 459 11.02 -8.77 38.06
CA GLY A 459 9.64 -9.20 37.84
C GLY A 459 9.19 -9.20 36.37
N THR A 460 10.10 -8.98 35.43
CA THR A 460 9.83 -9.10 33.98
C THR A 460 10.37 -10.43 33.44
N PRO A 461 9.89 -10.90 32.28
CA PRO A 461 10.50 -12.06 31.62
C PRO A 461 12.01 -11.87 31.41
N ALA A 462 12.77 -12.94 31.56
CA ALA A 462 14.19 -13.01 31.21
C ALA A 462 14.37 -14.12 30.19
N SER A 463 15.44 -14.11 29.40
CA SER A 463 15.71 -15.23 28.51
C SER A 463 15.86 -16.51 29.34
N GLU A 464 15.20 -17.58 28.92
CA GLU A 464 15.51 -18.91 29.42
C GLU A 464 16.92 -19.20 28.92
N GLY A 465 17.90 -19.24 29.82
CA GLY A 465 19.32 -19.33 29.50
C GLY A 465 19.74 -20.65 28.88
N THR A 466 19.23 -20.97 27.70
CA THR A 466 19.57 -22.15 26.92
C THR A 466 19.84 -21.72 25.48
N ASP A 467 21.10 -21.89 25.09
CA ASP A 467 21.66 -21.86 23.74
C ASP A 467 22.08 -20.50 23.16
N ALA A 468 23.09 -19.90 23.80
CA ALA A 468 24.09 -19.08 23.11
C ALA A 468 25.51 -19.55 23.48
N LEU A 469 25.81 -20.81 23.16
CA LEU A 469 27.16 -21.24 22.83
C LEU A 469 27.38 -21.01 21.33
#